data_AF-A0A966QL86-F1
#
_entry.id   AF-A0A966QL86-F1
#
_cell.length_a   1.000
_cell.length_b   1.000
_cell.length_c   1.000
_cell.angle_alpha   90.00
_cell.angle_beta   90.00
_cell.angle_gamma   90.00
#
_symmetry.space_group_name_H-M   'P 1'
#
loop_
_entity.id
_entity.type
_entity.pdbx_description
1 polymer ?
#
loop_
_entity_poly.entity_id
_entity_poly.type
_entity_poly.pdbx_seq_one_letter_code
_entity_poly.pdbx_strand_id
1 'polypeptide(L)'
;MLTMGSGVSRAKPFGFDALARIVYVHAAMSLVVLTSVLQHALQRGGQAAAVSAGVGLVIAVSGCAAMVGVARNRSLRALVMLRCLLWVTVAKVGLGLITVLRTSDSATAESLRAILLNEAVLIPLAIYWSRRIHTTYLAAVAKT
;
A
#
# COMPACT_ATOMS: atom_id res chain seq x y z
N MET A 1 -22.35 -24.94 35.69
CA MET A 1 -22.02 -23.66 35.02
C MET A 1 -21.04 -23.98 33.90
N LEU A 2 -21.56 -24.26 32.70
CA LEU A 2 -20.76 -24.63 31.53
C LEU A 2 -20.37 -23.35 30.79
N THR A 3 -19.11 -22.98 30.85
CA THR A 3 -18.52 -21.93 30.01
C THR A 3 -18.49 -22.43 28.57
N MET A 4 -19.51 -22.07 27.79
CA MET A 4 -19.45 -22.17 26.33
C MET A 4 -18.33 -21.26 25.83
N GLY A 5 -17.17 -21.85 25.54
CA GLY A 5 -16.16 -21.22 24.70
C GLY A 5 -16.74 -21.07 23.29
N SER A 6 -17.41 -19.96 23.02
CA SER A 6 -17.81 -19.58 21.67
C SER A 6 -16.57 -19.15 20.89
N GLY A 7 -15.80 -20.13 20.44
CA GLY A 7 -14.83 -19.98 19.37
C GLY A 7 -15.57 -19.63 18.09
N VAL A 8 -16.07 -18.40 17.99
CA VAL A 8 -16.65 -17.87 16.75
C VAL A 8 -15.48 -17.69 15.78
N SER A 9 -15.14 -18.75 15.05
CA SER A 9 -14.36 -18.65 13.83
C SER A 9 -15.12 -17.71 12.89
N ARG A 10 -14.69 -16.44 12.83
CA ARG A 10 -15.30 -15.49 11.91
C ARG A 10 -14.88 -15.85 10.50
N ALA A 11 -15.86 -15.94 9.61
CA ALA A 11 -15.64 -16.15 8.19
C ALA A 11 -14.64 -15.13 7.64
N LYS A 12 -13.77 -15.60 6.75
CA LYS A 12 -12.78 -14.78 6.08
C LYS A 12 -13.46 -13.63 5.32
N PRO A 13 -12.94 -12.39 5.40
CA PRO A 13 -13.51 -11.27 4.67
C PRO A 13 -13.61 -11.54 3.17
N PHE A 14 -14.71 -11.09 2.55
CA PHE A 14 -14.93 -11.27 1.12
C PHE A 14 -13.79 -10.63 0.31
N GLY A 15 -13.19 -11.39 -0.60
CA GLY A 15 -12.11 -10.91 -1.46
C GLY A 15 -10.75 -10.78 -0.78
N PHE A 16 -10.57 -11.27 0.46
CA PHE A 16 -9.32 -11.12 1.22
C PHE A 16 -8.07 -11.58 0.45
N ASP A 17 -8.10 -12.77 -0.14
CA ASP A 17 -6.93 -13.28 -0.89
C ASP A 17 -6.72 -12.56 -2.21
N ALA A 18 -7.81 -12.22 -2.91
CA ALA A 18 -7.73 -11.49 -4.16
C ALA A 18 -7.11 -10.10 -3.93
N LEU A 19 -7.57 -9.39 -2.90
CA LEU A 19 -7.06 -8.05 -2.58
C LEU A 19 -5.67 -8.08 -1.97
N ALA A 20 -5.31 -9.16 -1.26
CA ALA A 20 -3.91 -9.41 -0.89
C ALA A 20 -3.00 -9.57 -2.11
N ARG A 21 -3.43 -10.34 -3.11
CA ARG A 21 -2.70 -10.50 -4.39
C ARG A 21 -2.58 -9.18 -5.13
N ILE A 22 -3.64 -8.37 -5.17
CA ILE A 22 -3.60 -7.05 -5.79
C ILE A 22 -2.56 -6.15 -5.09
N VAL A 23 -2.46 -6.18 -3.76
CA VAL A 23 -1.41 -5.44 -3.03
C VAL A 23 -0.01 -5.90 -3.46
N TYR A 24 0.22 -7.21 -3.64
CA TYR A 24 1.52 -7.72 -4.11
C TYR A 24 1.84 -7.30 -5.55
N VAL A 25 0.86 -7.42 -6.46
CA VAL A 25 1.04 -7.00 -7.86
C VAL A 25 1.32 -5.51 -7.94
N HIS A 26 0.55 -4.69 -7.23
CA HIS A 26 0.77 -3.26 -7.18
C HIS A 26 2.15 -2.93 -6.61
N ALA A 27 2.58 -3.56 -5.51
CA ALA A 27 3.91 -3.34 -4.97
C ALA A 27 5.02 -3.73 -5.96
N ALA A 28 4.87 -4.84 -6.70
CA ALA A 28 5.84 -5.23 -7.73
C ALA A 28 5.92 -4.18 -8.87
N MET A 29 4.78 -3.70 -9.35
CA MET A 29 4.73 -2.64 -10.38
C MET A 29 5.35 -1.34 -9.86
N SER A 30 5.00 -0.92 -8.63
CA SER A 30 5.57 0.27 -8.01
C SER A 30 7.07 0.16 -7.83
N LEU A 31 7.61 -1.02 -7.48
CA LEU A 31 9.06 -1.23 -7.41
C LEU A 31 9.73 -1.01 -8.77
N VAL A 32 9.19 -1.57 -9.85
CA VAL A 32 9.74 -1.40 -11.22
C VAL A 32 9.73 0.07 -11.64
N VAL A 33 8.60 0.76 -11.43
CA VAL A 33 8.46 2.18 -11.78
C VAL A 33 9.40 3.04 -10.95
N LEU A 34 9.42 2.86 -9.63
CA LEU A 34 10.19 3.70 -8.71
C LEU A 34 11.70 3.46 -8.84
N THR A 35 12.14 2.23 -9.12
CA THR A 35 13.57 1.96 -9.42
C THR A 35 14.00 2.63 -10.72
N SER A 36 13.17 2.57 -11.76
CA SER A 36 13.45 3.25 -13.04
C SER A 36 13.54 4.77 -12.84
N VAL A 37 12.59 5.37 -12.11
CA VAL A 37 12.60 6.80 -11.78
C VAL A 37 13.83 7.17 -10.94
N LEU A 38 14.19 6.34 -9.96
CA LEU A 38 15.36 6.58 -9.12
C LEU A 38 16.67 6.57 -9.94
N GLN A 39 16.85 5.56 -10.80
CA GLN A 39 18.02 5.48 -11.69
C GLN A 39 18.13 6.71 -12.58
N HIS A 40 17.01 7.11 -13.20
CA HIS A 40 16.96 8.27 -14.08
C HIS A 40 17.24 9.59 -13.33
N ALA A 41 16.68 9.75 -12.13
CA ALA A 41 16.90 10.91 -11.29
C ALA A 41 18.36 11.03 -10.83
N LEU A 42 19.00 9.92 -10.46
CA LEU A 42 20.41 9.89 -10.08
C LEU A 42 21.32 10.25 -11.26
N GLN A 43 21.04 9.74 -12.46
CA GLN A 43 21.80 10.07 -13.68
C GLN A 43 21.72 11.56 -14.05
N ARG A 44 20.59 12.21 -13.76
CA ARG A 44 20.34 13.62 -14.07
C ARG A 44 20.62 14.59 -12.92
N GLY A 45 21.18 14.11 -11.80
CA GLY A 45 21.47 14.95 -10.62
C GLY A 45 20.22 15.48 -9.88
N GLY A 46 19.05 14.89 -10.13
CA GLY A 46 17.77 15.34 -9.55
C GLY A 46 17.56 14.85 -8.12
N GLN A 47 18.20 15.49 -7.13
CA GLN A 47 18.16 15.06 -5.73
C GLN A 47 16.73 14.90 -5.17
N ALA A 48 15.83 15.87 -5.42
CA ALA A 48 14.45 15.82 -4.91
C ALA A 48 13.65 14.64 -5.49
N ALA A 49 13.83 14.35 -6.80
CA ALA A 49 13.17 13.22 -7.46
C ALA A 49 13.74 11.89 -6.96
N ALA A 50 15.05 11.79 -6.76
CA ALA A 50 15.71 10.60 -6.21
C ALA A 50 15.23 10.31 -4.77
N VAL A 51 15.15 11.33 -3.91
CA VAL A 51 14.62 11.19 -2.54
C VAL A 51 13.16 10.73 -2.57
N SER A 52 12.32 11.35 -3.40
CA SER A 52 10.90 10.96 -3.53
C SER A 52 10.73 9.52 -4.01
N ALA A 53 11.52 9.10 -5.00
CA ALA A 53 11.52 7.73 -5.49
C ALA A 53 12.01 6.74 -4.42
N GLY A 54 13.09 7.07 -3.71
CA GLY A 54 13.63 6.28 -2.60
C GLY A 54 12.62 6.08 -1.47
N VAL A 55 11.94 7.14 -1.04
CA VAL A 55 10.84 7.05 -0.06
C VAL A 55 9.72 6.14 -0.58
N GLY A 56 9.39 6.25 -1.87
CA GLY A 56 8.42 5.34 -2.50
C GLY A 56 8.83 3.88 -2.42
N LEU A 57 10.10 3.57 -2.69
CA LEU A 57 10.63 2.20 -2.61
C LEU A 57 10.52 1.65 -1.20
N VAL A 58 10.92 2.43 -0.19
CA VAL A 58 10.82 2.03 1.21
C VAL A 58 9.38 1.73 1.59
N ILE A 59 8.43 2.56 1.15
CA ILE A 59 6.99 2.36 1.41
C ILE A 59 6.50 1.08 0.72
N ALA A 60 6.86 0.86 -0.56
CA ALA A 60 6.44 -0.33 -1.31
C ALA A 60 6.96 -1.64 -0.69
N VAL A 61 8.25 -1.69 -0.31
CA VAL A 61 8.84 -2.85 0.38
C VAL A 61 8.19 -3.08 1.74
N SER A 62 8.02 -2.01 2.53
CA SER A 62 7.38 -2.09 3.85
C SER A 62 5.91 -2.55 3.73
N GLY A 63 5.21 -2.10 2.69
CA GLY A 63 3.83 -2.49 2.40
C GLY A 63 3.73 -3.98 2.07
N CYS A 64 4.65 -4.49 1.26
CA CYS A 64 4.79 -5.92 0.99
C CYS A 64 5.03 -6.73 2.27
N ALA A 65 5.98 -6.30 3.11
CA ALA A 65 6.29 -6.97 4.38
C ALA A 65 5.07 -6.97 5.33
N ALA A 66 4.38 -5.84 5.44
CA ALA A 66 3.15 -5.74 6.22
C ALA A 66 2.05 -6.66 5.67
N MET A 67 1.89 -6.76 4.35
CA MET A 67 0.94 -7.66 3.72
C MET A 67 1.28 -9.13 3.98
N VAL A 68 2.56 -9.52 3.96
CA VAL A 68 3.00 -10.86 4.40
C VAL A 68 2.60 -11.12 5.85
N GLY A 69 2.83 -10.15 6.74
CA GLY A 69 2.41 -10.24 8.15
C GLY A 69 0.90 -10.41 8.32
N VAL A 70 0.09 -9.80 7.46
CA VAL A 70 -1.38 -9.92 7.45
C VAL A 70 -1.83 -11.26 6.86
N ALA A 71 -1.26 -11.67 5.73
CA ALA A 71 -1.70 -12.84 4.98
C ALA A 71 -1.21 -14.16 5.59
N ARG A 72 0.06 -14.22 6.03
CA ARG A 72 0.68 -15.43 6.59
C ARG A 72 0.62 -15.44 8.11
N ASN A 73 1.04 -14.37 8.76
CA ASN A 73 1.21 -14.35 10.22
C ASN A 73 -0.07 -13.90 10.96
N ARG A 74 -1.13 -13.55 10.23
CA ARG A 74 -2.42 -13.08 10.77
C ARG A 74 -2.28 -11.94 11.79
N SER A 75 -1.25 -11.10 11.63
CA SER A 75 -0.85 -10.12 12.65
C SER A 75 -1.70 -8.85 12.58
N LEU A 76 -2.28 -8.48 13.72
CA LEU A 76 -2.98 -7.20 13.89
C LEU A 76 -2.04 -6.00 13.77
N ARG A 77 -0.81 -6.11 14.28
CA ARG A 77 0.20 -5.05 14.14
C ARG A 77 0.56 -4.83 12.67
N ALA A 78 0.68 -5.92 11.90
CA ALA A 78 0.92 -5.85 10.47
C ALA A 78 -0.25 -5.19 9.72
N LEU A 79 -1.51 -5.45 10.14
CA LEU A 79 -2.68 -4.78 9.56
C LEU A 79 -2.69 -3.27 9.83
N VAL A 80 -2.34 -2.85 11.05
CA VAL A 80 -2.21 -1.42 11.38
C VAL A 80 -1.13 -0.78 10.51
N MET A 81 0.03 -1.42 10.41
CA MET A 81 1.13 -0.90 9.59
C MET A 81 0.76 -0.83 8.11
N LEU A 82 0.09 -1.85 7.58
CA LEU A 82 -0.41 -1.85 6.20
C LEU A 82 -1.36 -0.67 5.94
N ARG A 83 -2.29 -0.40 6.86
CA ARG A 83 -3.22 0.74 6.74
C ARG A 83 -2.47 2.07 6.71
N CYS A 84 -1.53 2.27 7.63
CA CYS A 84 -0.72 3.49 7.67
C CYS A 84 0.03 3.68 6.35
N LEU A 85 0.69 2.62 5.84
CA LEU A 85 1.44 2.69 4.59
C LEU A 85 0.56 2.98 3.39
N LEU A 86 -0.62 2.35 3.28
CA LEU A 86 -1.56 2.62 2.19
C LEU A 86 -2.01 4.09 2.19
N TRP A 87 -2.40 4.63 3.35
CA TRP A 87 -2.83 6.03 3.45
C TRP A 87 -1.70 7.04 3.27
N VAL A 88 -0.49 6.75 3.75
CA VAL A 88 0.70 7.56 3.47
C VAL A 88 1.00 7.60 1.98
N THR A 89 0.83 6.48 1.28
CA THR A 89 1.04 6.42 -0.17
C THR A 89 -0.01 7.26 -0.91
N VAL A 90 -1.29 7.14 -0.52
CA VAL A 90 -2.38 7.98 -1.05
C VAL A 90 -2.07 9.48 -0.85
N ALA A 91 -1.63 9.88 0.35
CA ALA A 91 -1.27 11.26 0.64
C ALA A 91 -0.08 11.74 -0.21
N LYS A 92 0.97 10.92 -0.35
CA LYS A 92 2.13 11.21 -1.19
C LYS A 92 1.75 11.44 -2.65
N VAL A 93 0.89 10.58 -3.20
CA VAL A 93 0.41 10.69 -4.58
C VAL A 93 -0.43 11.97 -4.75
N GLY A 94 -1.29 12.28 -3.77
CA GLY A 94 -2.06 13.52 -3.76
C GLY A 94 -1.19 14.78 -3.73
N LEU A 95 -0.13 14.80 -2.91
CA LEU A 95 0.84 15.90 -2.88
C LEU A 95 1.56 16.04 -4.23
N GLY A 96 1.99 14.93 -4.83
CA GLY A 96 2.58 14.92 -6.17
C GLY A 96 1.65 15.54 -7.22
N LEU A 97 0.36 15.19 -7.18
CA LEU A 97 -0.64 15.76 -8.08
C LEU A 97 -0.77 17.28 -7.90
N ILE A 98 -0.81 17.78 -6.67
CA ILE A 98 -0.89 19.22 -6.38
C ILE A 98 0.34 19.95 -6.94
N THR A 99 1.54 19.39 -6.76
CA THR A 99 2.78 19.98 -7.29
C THR A 99 2.75 20.09 -8.82
N VAL A 100 2.21 19.08 -9.51
CA VAL A 100 2.10 19.09 -10.97
C VAL A 100 1.03 20.06 -11.47
N LEU A 101 -0.12 20.14 -10.82
CA LEU A 101 -1.15 21.12 -11.19
C LEU A 101 -0.65 22.57 -11.09
N ARG A 102 0.42 22.80 -10.32
CA ARG A 102 1.09 24.10 -10.19
C ARG A 102 2.27 24.30 -11.15
N THR A 103 2.65 23.29 -11.94
CA THR A 103 3.81 23.31 -12.84
C THR A 103 3.37 23.25 -14.30
N SER A 104 3.98 24.09 -15.14
CA SER A 104 3.66 24.18 -16.58
C SER A 104 4.45 23.20 -17.46
N ASP A 105 5.23 22.30 -16.85
CA ASP A 105 6.15 21.41 -17.55
C ASP A 105 5.47 20.11 -18.04
N SER A 106 5.45 19.94 -19.35
CA SER A 106 4.86 18.79 -20.04
C SER A 106 5.54 17.44 -19.73
N ALA A 107 6.86 17.41 -19.51
CA ALA A 107 7.59 16.18 -19.19
C ALA A 107 7.26 15.67 -17.77
N THR A 108 7.06 16.61 -16.84
CA THR A 108 6.57 16.33 -15.49
C THR A 108 5.13 15.79 -15.53
N ALA A 109 4.27 16.32 -16.40
CA ALA A 109 2.88 15.87 -16.53
C ALA A 109 2.73 14.43 -17.04
N GLU A 110 3.54 14.01 -18.01
CA GLU A 110 3.48 12.67 -18.59
C GLU A 110 3.97 11.59 -17.61
N SER A 111 5.09 11.87 -16.91
CA SER A 111 5.61 11.01 -15.84
C SER A 111 4.58 10.82 -14.71
N LEU A 112 3.81 11.87 -14.39
CA LEU A 112 2.79 11.78 -13.36
C LEU A 112 1.51 11.06 -13.80
N ARG A 113 1.12 11.12 -15.07
CA ARG A 113 0.00 10.30 -15.57
C ARG A 113 0.27 8.81 -15.39
N ALA A 114 1.51 8.37 -15.64
CA ALA A 114 1.93 7.01 -15.39
C ALA A 114 1.84 6.65 -13.89
N ILE A 115 2.25 7.56 -13.01
CA ILE A 115 2.12 7.39 -11.56
C ILE A 115 0.64 7.33 -11.15
N LEU A 116 -0.21 8.25 -11.61
CA LEU A 116 -1.64 8.27 -11.26
C LEU A 116 -2.37 7.00 -11.71
N LEU A 117 -2.08 6.48 -12.90
CA LEU A 117 -2.64 5.22 -13.38
C LEU A 117 -2.18 4.03 -12.52
N ASN A 118 -0.90 3.99 -12.14
CA ASN A 118 -0.36 2.95 -11.25
C ASN A 118 -0.98 3.00 -9.85
N GLU A 119 -1.24 4.22 -9.34
CA GLU A 119 -1.64 4.46 -7.96
C GLU A 119 -3.17 4.55 -7.78
N ALA A 120 -3.96 4.55 -8.86
CA ALA A 120 -5.43 4.60 -8.81
C ALA A 120 -6.04 3.44 -8.00
N VAL A 121 -5.36 2.29 -7.97
CA VAL A 121 -5.78 1.11 -7.19
C VAL A 121 -5.60 1.30 -5.68
N LEU A 122 -4.76 2.25 -5.23
CA LEU A 122 -4.47 2.44 -3.82
C LEU A 122 -5.68 2.90 -3.00
N ILE A 123 -6.50 3.80 -3.53
CA ILE A 123 -7.63 4.34 -2.76
C ILE A 123 -8.64 3.22 -2.44
N PRO A 124 -9.10 2.41 -3.43
CA PRO A 124 -9.94 1.24 -3.14
C PRO A 124 -9.29 0.27 -2.16
N LEU A 125 -7.99 0.00 -2.29
CA LEU A 125 -7.25 -0.89 -1.38
C LEU A 125 -7.18 -0.34 0.04
N ALA A 126 -6.87 0.94 0.20
CA ALA A 126 -6.82 1.62 1.49
C ALA A 126 -8.18 1.57 2.19
N ILE A 127 -9.25 1.88 1.47
CA ILE A 127 -10.62 1.80 1.98
C ILE A 127 -10.95 0.36 2.40
N TYR A 128 -10.65 -0.62 1.55
CA TYR A 128 -10.92 -2.02 1.84
C TYR A 128 -10.19 -2.49 3.11
N TRP A 129 -8.87 -2.32 3.18
CA TRP A 129 -8.06 -2.78 4.30
C TRP A 129 -8.32 -2.00 5.60
N SER A 130 -8.84 -0.77 5.51
CA SER A 130 -9.34 0.01 6.66
C SER A 130 -10.60 -0.56 7.32
N ARG A 131 -11.37 -1.43 6.64
CA ARG A 131 -12.64 -1.95 7.20
C ARG A 131 -12.42 -2.73 8.50
N ARG A 132 -13.31 -2.50 9.48
CA ARG A 132 -13.29 -3.14 10.81
C ARG A 132 -13.35 -4.67 10.75
N ILE A 133 -13.99 -5.22 9.72
CA ILE A 133 -14.12 -6.68 9.52
C ILE A 133 -12.76 -7.38 9.50
N HIS A 134 -11.71 -6.75 8.97
CA HIS A 134 -10.36 -7.30 8.94
C HIS A 134 -9.76 -7.40 10.34
N THR A 135 -9.93 -6.36 11.16
CA THR A 135 -9.47 -6.38 12.55
C THR A 135 -10.16 -7.49 13.32
N THR A 136 -11.48 -7.63 13.17
CA THR A 136 -12.22 -8.65 13.92
C THR A 136 -11.94 -10.07 13.44
N TYR A 137 -11.72 -10.26 12.14
CA TYR A 137 -11.26 -11.54 11.58
C TYR A 137 -9.89 -11.92 12.15
N LEU A 138 -8.88 -11.06 12.03
CA LEU A 138 -7.54 -11.37 12.52
C LEU A 138 -7.50 -11.57 14.04
N ALA A 139 -8.27 -10.80 14.81
CA ALA A 139 -8.37 -11.00 16.26
C ALA A 139 -9.03 -12.34 16.65
N ALA A 140 -9.91 -12.88 15.81
CA ALA A 140 -10.52 -14.19 16.02
C ALA A 140 -9.54 -15.33 15.67
N VAL A 141 -8.81 -15.20 14.55
CA VAL A 141 -7.85 -16.22 14.09
C VAL A 141 -6.53 -16.19 14.86
N ALA A 142 -6.15 -15.07 15.49
CA ALA A 142 -4.96 -15.01 16.34
C ALA A 142 -5.13 -15.68 17.71
N LYS A 143 -6.37 -16.05 18.10
CA LYS A 143 -6.68 -16.73 19.37
C LYS A 143 -6.74 -18.25 19.25
N THR A 144 -6.56 -18.78 18.05
CA THR A 144 -6.47 -20.21 17.73
C THR A 144 -5.02 -20.56 17.44
#